data_AF-A0A7G8X1Q9-F1
#
_entry.id   AF-A0A7G8X1Q9-F1
#
_cell.length_a   1.000
_cell.length_b   1.000
_cell.length_c   1.000
_cell.angle_alpha   90.00
_cell.angle_beta   90.00
_cell.angle_gamma   90.00
#
_symmetry.space_group_name_H-M   'P 1'
#
loop_
_entity.id
_entity.type
_entity.pdbx_description
1 polymer ?
#
loop_
_entity_poly.entity_id
_entity_poly.type
_entity_poly.pdbx_seq_one_letter_code
_entity_poly.pdbx_strand_id
1 'polypeptide(L)'
;MHRGKGMKFVGDSRIKANNKMPNVPKDYSEYPGKTEAFWPNFLLKEWLIGAVFLIGYLILTVAHPSPLERQADPTDTMYMPVPDWYFLSMYQLLKYQFASGPFNIIGAIIMPGLAMGALMLVPFMDTTKERRPFKRPLPTAFMLLSFAALFYLTWESYVNHDWDKQKIQGAIVEEVEFDTESEGYQIYAGASCIGCHGDAFQGGLGKPLINTGLTADEIVTISHDGVGDMPPGQWDGSDEDLQILAEFIEGLKN
;
A
#
# COMPACT_ATOMS: atom_id res chain seq x y z
N MET A 1 -45.99 53.26 -29.80
CA MET A 1 -45.30 54.43 -29.22
C MET A 1 -44.55 53.98 -27.97
N HIS A 2 -43.22 53.96 -28.01
CA HIS A 2 -42.37 53.67 -26.86
C HIS A 2 -42.52 54.80 -25.82
N ARG A 3 -43.02 54.49 -24.63
CA ARG A 3 -43.11 55.43 -23.50
C ARG A 3 -42.02 55.12 -22.47
N GLY A 4 -41.07 56.05 -22.42
CA GLY A 4 -40.06 56.35 -21.39
C GLY A 4 -39.70 55.30 -20.34
N LYS A 5 -38.42 54.90 -20.34
CA LYS A 5 -37.72 54.29 -19.18
C LYS A 5 -38.00 55.10 -17.92
N GLY A 6 -38.71 54.50 -16.97
CA GLY A 6 -38.88 55.05 -15.62
C GLY A 6 -37.54 55.05 -14.89
N MET A 7 -36.96 56.25 -14.71
CA MET A 7 -35.86 56.42 -13.77
C MET A 7 -36.41 56.28 -12.35
N LYS A 8 -35.99 55.23 -11.65
CA LYS A 8 -36.34 55.00 -10.24
C LYS A 8 -35.31 55.74 -9.38
N PHE A 9 -35.74 56.83 -8.76
CA PHE A 9 -34.89 57.60 -7.85
C PHE A 9 -34.67 56.83 -6.55
N VAL A 10 -33.40 56.63 -6.19
CA VAL A 10 -32.98 56.19 -4.85
C VAL A 10 -32.83 57.46 -4.00
N GLY A 11 -33.28 57.43 -2.74
CA GLY A 11 -33.41 58.60 -1.85
C GLY A 11 -32.14 59.38 -1.48
N ASP A 12 -31.01 59.13 -2.15
CA ASP A 12 -29.81 59.96 -2.10
C ASP A 12 -29.09 59.86 -3.47
N SER A 13 -29.02 60.97 -4.20
CA SER A 13 -28.48 61.06 -5.56
C SER A 13 -26.94 60.96 -5.63
N ARG A 14 -26.26 60.89 -4.48
CA ARG A 14 -24.79 60.82 -4.40
C ARG A 14 -24.24 59.40 -4.48
N ILE A 15 -25.10 58.39 -4.41
CA ILE A 15 -24.71 56.98 -4.50
C ILE A 15 -25.07 56.46 -5.88
N LYS A 16 -24.06 56.17 -6.72
CA LYS A 16 -24.30 55.40 -7.95
C LYS A 16 -24.93 54.07 -7.54
N ALA A 17 -26.11 53.77 -8.07
CA ALA A 17 -26.69 52.44 -7.98
C ALA A 17 -25.75 51.47 -8.72
N ASN A 18 -24.78 50.92 -7.99
CA ASN A 18 -24.02 49.80 -8.47
C ASN A 18 -25.02 48.64 -8.55
N ASN A 19 -25.59 48.41 -9.74
CA ASN A 19 -26.46 47.27 -10.07
C ASN A 19 -25.73 45.90 -9.93
N LYS A 20 -24.71 45.81 -9.07
CA LYS A 20 -24.21 44.53 -8.57
C LYS A 20 -25.32 43.95 -7.72
N MET A 21 -26.07 43.02 -8.32
CA MET A 21 -26.90 42.12 -7.53
C MET A 21 -25.99 41.51 -6.46
N PRO A 22 -26.35 41.61 -5.17
CA PRO A 22 -25.64 40.87 -4.15
C PRO A 22 -25.69 39.40 -4.55
N ASN A 23 -24.53 38.72 -4.50
CA ASN A 23 -24.44 37.30 -4.80
C ASN A 23 -25.05 36.51 -3.63
N VAL A 24 -26.36 36.68 -3.43
CA VAL A 24 -27.14 35.95 -2.44
C VAL A 24 -27.41 34.58 -3.05
N PRO A 25 -27.01 33.48 -2.39
CA PRO A 25 -27.40 32.15 -2.82
C PRO A 25 -28.92 32.08 -2.96
N LYS A 26 -29.39 31.42 -4.02
CA LYS A 26 -30.81 31.12 -4.20
C LYS A 26 -31.35 30.34 -3.00
N ASP A 27 -32.56 30.65 -2.58
CA ASP A 27 -33.22 29.92 -1.49
C ASP A 27 -33.46 28.45 -1.89
N TYR A 28 -33.40 27.53 -0.93
CA TYR A 28 -33.56 26.10 -1.17
C TYR A 28 -34.93 25.74 -1.76
N SER A 29 -35.93 26.57 -1.49
CA SER A 29 -37.27 26.49 -2.09
C SER A 29 -37.29 26.71 -3.62
N GLU A 30 -36.25 27.34 -4.19
CA GLU A 30 -36.11 27.61 -5.62
C GLU A 30 -35.62 26.40 -6.44
N TYR A 31 -35.32 25.26 -5.80
CA TYR A 31 -34.96 24.00 -6.46
C TYR A 31 -36.02 22.89 -6.26
N PRO A 32 -37.31 23.14 -6.55
CA PRO A 32 -38.37 22.18 -6.29
C PRO A 32 -38.17 20.88 -7.08
N GLY A 33 -38.29 19.74 -6.40
CA GLY A 33 -38.19 18.40 -7.00
C GLY A 33 -36.77 17.87 -7.23
N LYS A 34 -35.72 18.62 -6.85
CA LYS A 34 -34.31 18.17 -6.93
C LYS A 34 -33.60 18.11 -5.58
N THR A 35 -34.28 18.51 -4.52
CA THR A 35 -33.72 18.60 -3.17
C THR A 35 -34.61 17.83 -2.19
N GLU A 36 -33.98 17.21 -1.21
CA GLU A 36 -34.65 16.59 -0.08
C GLU A 36 -34.28 17.30 1.22
N ALA A 37 -35.16 17.24 2.22
CA ALA A 37 -34.86 17.81 3.53
C ALA A 37 -33.67 17.07 4.14
N PHE A 38 -32.64 17.81 4.55
CA PHE A 38 -31.46 17.25 5.21
C PHE A 38 -31.86 16.42 6.44
N TRP A 39 -32.73 16.98 7.27
CA TRP A 39 -33.33 16.31 8.41
C TRP A 39 -34.84 16.12 8.19
N PRO A 40 -35.41 14.94 8.47
CA PRO A 40 -34.72 13.70 8.85
C PRO A 40 -34.30 12.85 7.64
N ASN A 41 -34.79 13.17 6.43
CA ASN A 41 -34.80 12.25 5.30
C ASN A 41 -33.42 11.86 4.77
N PHE A 42 -32.58 12.85 4.41
CA PHE A 42 -31.23 12.59 3.93
C PHE A 42 -30.38 11.90 5.00
N LEU A 43 -30.40 12.42 6.23
CA LEU A 43 -29.60 11.89 7.33
C LEU A 43 -29.93 10.43 7.65
N LEU A 44 -31.21 10.06 7.66
CA LEU A 44 -31.62 8.66 7.86
C LEU A 44 -31.15 7.75 6.73
N LYS A 45 -31.18 8.21 5.46
CA LYS A 45 -30.67 7.44 4.32
C LYS A 45 -29.16 7.22 4.41
N GLU A 46 -28.40 8.28 4.69
CA GLU A 46 -26.94 8.20 4.85
C GLU A 46 -26.55 7.30 6.03
N TRP A 47 -27.29 7.38 7.15
CA TRP A 47 -27.08 6.48 8.30
C TRP A 47 -27.38 5.02 7.96
N LEU A 48 -28.45 4.75 7.22
CA LEU A 48 -28.77 3.40 6.80
C LEU A 48 -27.69 2.85 5.85
N ILE A 49 -27.26 3.64 4.86
CA ILE A 49 -26.18 3.26 3.93
C ILE A 49 -24.87 3.02 4.70
N GLY A 50 -24.52 3.93 5.62
CA GLY A 50 -23.34 3.80 6.47
C GLY A 50 -23.39 2.56 7.36
N ALA A 51 -24.55 2.24 7.94
CA ALA A 51 -24.74 1.03 8.73
C ALA A 51 -24.60 -0.24 7.89
N VAL A 52 -25.20 -0.28 6.69
CA VAL A 52 -25.07 -1.42 5.76
C VAL A 52 -23.62 -1.59 5.32
N PHE A 53 -22.92 -0.50 4.97
CA PHE A 53 -21.50 -0.53 4.62
C PHE A 53 -20.65 -1.04 5.79
N LEU A 54 -20.88 -0.54 7.01
CA LEU A 54 -20.14 -0.96 8.19
C LEU A 54 -20.35 -2.44 8.49
N ILE A 55 -21.59 -2.94 8.42
CA ILE A 55 -21.88 -4.37 8.60
C ILE A 55 -21.16 -5.19 7.52
N GLY A 56 -21.21 -4.77 6.25
CA GLY A 56 -20.49 -5.43 5.16
C GLY A 56 -18.97 -5.47 5.39
N TYR A 57 -18.40 -4.37 5.86
CA TYR A 57 -16.97 -4.29 6.21
C TYR A 57 -16.63 -5.20 7.40
N LEU A 58 -17.47 -5.26 8.44
CA LEU A 58 -17.26 -6.17 9.57
C LEU A 58 -17.31 -7.64 9.12
N ILE A 59 -18.25 -8.00 8.24
CA ILE A 59 -18.31 -9.34 7.64
C ILE A 59 -17.00 -9.64 6.88
N LEU A 60 -16.50 -8.68 6.09
CA LEU A 60 -15.24 -8.84 5.37
C LEU A 60 -14.07 -9.11 6.33
N THR A 61 -13.97 -8.36 7.44
CA THR A 61 -12.89 -8.55 8.44
C THR A 61 -12.98 -9.87 9.20
N VAL A 62 -14.18 -10.44 9.35
CA VAL A 62 -14.36 -11.76 9.96
C VAL A 62 -14.06 -12.88 8.94
N ALA A 63 -14.45 -12.69 7.68
CA ALA A 63 -14.24 -13.68 6.62
C ALA A 63 -12.78 -13.76 6.15
N HIS A 64 -12.07 -12.63 6.16
CA HIS A 64 -10.68 -12.52 5.75
C HIS A 64 -9.86 -11.96 6.91
N PRO A 65 -9.12 -12.81 7.66
CA PRO A 65 -8.29 -12.34 8.75
C PRO A 65 -7.21 -11.39 8.23
N SER A 66 -6.74 -10.49 9.09
CA SER A 66 -5.65 -9.59 8.75
C SER A 66 -4.41 -10.42 8.38
N PRO A 67 -3.74 -10.14 7.25
CA PRO A 67 -2.50 -10.81 6.88
C PRO A 67 -1.38 -10.29 7.78
N LEU A 68 -1.28 -10.83 8.99
CA LEU A 68 -0.21 -10.53 9.93
C LEU A 68 1.04 -11.31 9.52
N GLU A 69 2.17 -10.62 9.57
CA GLU A 69 3.47 -11.22 9.33
C GLU A 69 4.22 -11.45 10.66
N ARG A 70 5.37 -12.13 10.59
CA ARG A 70 6.23 -12.34 11.77
C ARG A 70 6.68 -11.03 12.41
N GLN A 71 7.12 -11.13 13.65
CA GLN A 71 7.64 -9.99 14.39
C GLN A 71 8.86 -9.40 13.69
N ALA A 72 8.95 -8.07 13.69
CA ALA A 72 10.06 -7.36 13.08
C ALA A 72 11.36 -7.67 13.81
N ASP A 73 12.36 -8.12 13.05
CA ASP A 73 13.70 -8.44 13.53
C ASP A 73 14.70 -7.46 12.90
N PRO A 74 15.43 -6.65 13.70
CA PRO A 74 16.41 -5.71 13.19
C PRO A 74 17.70 -6.36 12.66
N THR A 75 17.96 -7.65 12.94
CA THR A 75 19.14 -8.36 12.42
C THR A 75 18.89 -8.94 11.03
N ASP A 76 17.62 -9.14 10.65
CA ASP A 76 17.22 -9.64 9.36
C ASP A 76 17.19 -8.53 8.29
N THR A 77 18.22 -8.56 7.43
CA THR A 77 18.35 -7.64 6.30
C THR A 77 17.80 -8.20 4.98
N MET A 78 17.29 -9.43 4.99
CA MET A 78 16.85 -10.17 3.82
C MET A 78 15.33 -10.14 3.61
N TYR A 79 14.58 -9.68 4.62
CA TYR A 79 13.16 -9.39 4.51
C TYR A 79 12.91 -8.28 3.46
N MET A 80 12.01 -8.55 2.51
CA MET A 80 11.64 -7.59 1.46
C MET A 80 10.33 -6.85 1.79
N PRO A 81 10.38 -5.64 2.39
CA PRO A 81 9.18 -4.91 2.75
C PRO A 81 8.46 -4.37 1.50
N VAL A 82 7.18 -4.68 1.38
CA VAL A 82 6.29 -4.09 0.38
C VAL A 82 5.30 -3.18 1.08
N PRO A 83 5.08 -1.95 0.60
CA PRO A 83 4.09 -1.08 1.19
C PRO A 83 2.67 -1.52 0.81
N ASP A 84 1.68 -1.00 1.54
CA ASP A 84 0.27 -1.27 1.26
C ASP A 84 -0.16 -0.90 -0.16
N TRP A 85 -1.27 -1.49 -0.60
CA TRP A 85 -1.81 -1.36 -1.96
C TRP A 85 -1.97 0.08 -2.46
N TYR A 86 -2.31 1.03 -1.57
CA TYR A 86 -2.49 2.45 -1.90
C TYR A 86 -1.17 3.21 -2.11
N PHE A 87 -0.02 2.59 -1.80
CA PHE A 87 1.31 3.11 -2.07
C PHE A 87 2.05 2.36 -3.19
N LEU A 88 1.48 1.28 -3.74
CA LEU A 88 2.13 0.50 -4.80
C LEU A 88 2.49 1.34 -6.04
N SER A 89 1.66 2.32 -6.41
CA SER A 89 2.00 3.23 -7.52
C SER A 89 3.27 4.04 -7.26
N MET A 90 3.49 4.46 -6.02
CA MET A 90 4.70 5.19 -5.61
C MET A 90 5.90 4.24 -5.54
N TYR A 91 5.69 3.06 -4.98
CA TYR A 91 6.70 2.02 -4.88
C TYR A 91 7.25 1.64 -6.26
N GLN A 92 6.38 1.42 -7.25
CA GLN A 92 6.81 1.15 -8.62
C GLN A 92 7.50 2.35 -9.26
N LEU A 93 7.00 3.57 -9.05
CA LEU A 93 7.65 4.79 -9.55
C LEU A 93 9.10 4.87 -9.07
N LEU A 94 9.35 4.56 -7.80
CA LEU A 94 10.69 4.56 -7.19
C LEU A 94 11.59 3.40 -7.62
N LYS A 95 11.08 2.42 -8.38
CA LYS A 95 11.93 1.41 -9.03
C LYS A 95 12.53 1.90 -10.33
N TYR A 96 11.97 2.94 -10.95
CA TYR A 96 12.51 3.46 -12.19
C TYR A 96 13.78 4.30 -11.97
N GLN A 97 14.75 4.17 -12.87
CA GLN A 97 16.06 4.84 -12.78
C GLN A 97 15.97 6.37 -12.69
N PHE A 98 14.96 6.99 -13.31
CA PHE A 98 14.79 8.45 -13.30
C PHE A 98 14.20 8.99 -11.99
N ALA A 99 13.64 8.12 -11.15
CA ALA A 99 13.00 8.46 -9.88
C ALA A 99 13.71 7.84 -8.67
N SER A 100 14.68 6.95 -8.91
CA SER A 100 15.39 6.19 -7.89
C SER A 100 16.85 6.60 -7.72
N GLY A 101 17.53 6.00 -6.75
CA GLY A 101 18.97 6.14 -6.52
C GLY A 101 19.36 7.59 -6.23
N PRO A 102 20.24 8.23 -7.03
CA PRO A 102 20.59 9.65 -6.86
C PRO A 102 19.38 10.59 -6.91
N PHE A 103 18.28 10.17 -7.54
CA PHE A 103 17.07 10.96 -7.72
C PHE A 103 15.93 10.56 -6.76
N ASN A 104 16.20 9.77 -5.72
CA ASN A 104 15.19 9.33 -4.75
C ASN A 104 14.36 10.48 -4.17
N ILE A 105 14.98 11.63 -3.89
CA ILE A 105 14.26 12.82 -3.38
C ILE A 105 13.28 13.36 -4.43
N ILE A 106 13.66 13.32 -5.71
CA ILE A 106 12.79 13.75 -6.81
C ILE A 106 11.59 12.80 -6.91
N GLY A 107 11.87 11.50 -6.87
CA GLY A 107 10.88 10.43 -6.89
C GLY A 107 9.87 10.50 -5.76
N ALA A 108 10.37 10.53 -4.52
CA ALA A 108 9.57 10.34 -3.33
C ALA A 108 8.90 11.61 -2.83
N ILE A 109 9.49 12.79 -3.07
CA ILE A 109 9.04 14.05 -2.48
C ILE A 109 8.60 15.05 -3.56
N ILE A 110 9.44 15.31 -4.55
CA ILE A 110 9.18 16.39 -5.51
C ILE A 110 8.02 16.03 -6.44
N MET A 111 8.02 14.85 -7.06
CA MET A 111 6.94 14.46 -7.98
C MET A 111 5.57 14.39 -7.28
N PRO A 112 5.42 13.74 -6.11
CA PRO A 112 4.14 13.69 -5.40
C PRO A 112 3.73 15.06 -4.88
N GLY A 113 4.69 15.86 -4.41
CA GLY A 113 4.48 17.24 -3.99
C GLY A 113 3.97 18.13 -5.12
N LEU A 114 4.53 18.00 -6.34
CA LEU A 114 4.05 18.69 -7.53
C LEU A 114 2.67 18.22 -7.96
N ALA A 115 2.39 16.91 -7.92
CA ALA A 115 1.06 16.38 -8.25
C ALA A 115 -0.02 16.89 -7.27
N MET A 116 0.27 16.86 -5.97
CA MET A 116 -0.62 17.38 -4.94
C MET A 116 -0.76 18.90 -5.03
N GLY A 117 0.34 19.63 -5.25
CA GLY A 117 0.34 21.06 -5.46
C GLY A 117 -0.48 21.46 -6.69
N ALA A 118 -0.33 20.73 -7.79
CA ALA A 118 -1.15 20.93 -8.99
C ALA A 118 -2.64 20.73 -8.68
N LEU A 119 -3.00 19.68 -7.93
CA LEU A 119 -4.38 19.42 -7.50
C LEU A 119 -4.93 20.56 -6.63
N MET A 120 -4.15 21.05 -5.66
CA MET A 120 -4.53 22.19 -4.81
C MET A 120 -4.71 23.49 -5.60
N LEU A 121 -3.96 23.65 -6.70
CA LEU A 121 -4.04 24.82 -7.57
C LEU A 121 -5.14 24.72 -8.64
N VAL A 122 -5.76 23.55 -8.85
CA VAL A 122 -6.88 23.36 -9.80
C VAL A 122 -7.99 24.42 -9.67
N PRO A 123 -8.52 24.78 -8.48
CA PRO A 123 -9.58 25.79 -8.38
C PRO A 123 -9.17 27.18 -8.87
N PHE A 124 -7.86 27.48 -8.91
CA PHE A 124 -7.34 28.76 -9.40
C PHE A 124 -6.95 28.71 -10.88
N MET A 125 -6.45 27.56 -11.34
CA MET A 125 -6.07 27.36 -12.75
C MET A 125 -7.28 27.17 -13.65
N ASP A 126 -8.30 26.44 -13.19
CA ASP A 126 -9.52 26.23 -13.97
C ASP A 126 -10.60 27.26 -13.62
N THR A 127 -10.60 28.34 -14.40
CA THR A 127 -11.58 29.43 -14.32
C THR A 127 -12.84 29.18 -15.18
N THR A 128 -13.02 27.97 -15.71
CA THR A 128 -14.16 27.62 -16.56
C THR A 128 -15.47 27.75 -15.79
N LYS A 129 -16.47 28.39 -16.40
CA LYS A 129 -17.80 28.60 -15.78
C LYS A 129 -18.63 27.32 -15.67
N GLU A 130 -18.36 26.37 -16.54
CA GLU A 130 -19.05 25.09 -16.62
C GLU A 130 -18.45 24.09 -15.61
N ARG A 131 -19.29 23.28 -14.96
CA ARG A 131 -18.84 22.29 -13.96
C ARG A 131 -18.87 20.85 -14.48
N ARG A 132 -19.57 20.59 -15.58
CA ARG A 132 -19.75 19.23 -16.13
C ARG A 132 -18.43 18.73 -16.74
N PRO A 133 -17.98 17.49 -16.45
CA PRO A 133 -16.72 16.96 -16.99
C PRO A 133 -16.62 17.04 -18.52
N PHE A 134 -17.70 16.67 -19.23
CA PHE A 134 -17.76 16.72 -20.70
C PHE A 134 -17.59 18.11 -21.32
N LYS A 135 -17.77 19.19 -20.54
CA LYS A 135 -17.56 20.57 -20.98
C LYS A 135 -16.19 21.14 -20.54
N ARG A 136 -15.38 20.34 -19.84
CA ARG A 136 -14.05 20.66 -19.33
C ARG A 136 -13.05 19.61 -19.81
N PRO A 137 -12.78 19.53 -21.13
CA PRO A 137 -12.00 18.43 -21.70
C PRO A 137 -10.59 18.36 -21.13
N LEU A 138 -9.92 19.49 -20.91
CA LEU A 138 -8.53 19.53 -20.41
C LEU A 138 -8.40 19.02 -18.95
N PRO A 139 -9.07 19.61 -17.93
CA PRO A 139 -9.02 19.07 -16.56
C PRO A 139 -9.47 17.61 -16.47
N THR A 140 -10.51 17.25 -17.24
CA THR A 140 -11.01 15.87 -17.26
C THR A 140 -9.97 14.91 -17.86
N ALA A 141 -9.28 15.31 -18.93
CA ALA A 141 -8.22 14.52 -19.53
C ALA A 141 -7.03 14.35 -18.57
N PHE A 142 -6.59 15.41 -17.88
CA PHE A 142 -5.54 15.29 -16.87
C PHE A 142 -5.93 14.40 -15.70
N MET A 143 -7.16 14.53 -15.19
CA MET A 143 -7.69 13.65 -14.14
C MET A 143 -7.68 12.18 -14.58
N LEU A 144 -8.17 11.88 -15.79
CA LEU A 144 -8.18 10.52 -16.32
C LEU A 144 -6.76 9.99 -16.55
N LEU A 145 -5.84 10.82 -17.03
CA LEU A 145 -4.44 10.47 -17.19
C LEU A 145 -3.79 10.16 -15.83
N SER A 146 -4.06 10.95 -14.79
CA SER A 146 -3.57 10.68 -13.43
C SER A 146 -4.11 9.35 -12.90
N PHE A 147 -5.40 9.06 -13.08
CA PHE A 147 -5.97 7.77 -12.68
C PHE A 147 -5.37 6.61 -13.47
N ALA A 148 -5.21 6.76 -14.79
CA ALA A 148 -4.58 5.74 -15.63
C ALA A 148 -3.12 5.50 -15.21
N ALA A 149 -2.36 6.53 -14.88
CA ALA A 149 -0.99 6.40 -14.40
C ALA A 149 -0.92 5.69 -13.04
N LEU A 150 -1.77 6.07 -12.07
CA LEU A 150 -1.84 5.41 -10.76
C LEU A 150 -2.22 3.94 -10.90
N PHE A 151 -3.23 3.63 -11.72
CA PHE A 151 -3.65 2.26 -11.98
C PHE A 151 -2.55 1.45 -12.65
N TYR A 152 -1.92 1.99 -13.70
CA TYR A 152 -0.84 1.32 -14.43
C TYR A 152 0.33 0.99 -13.52
N LEU A 153 0.82 1.96 -12.73
CA LEU A 153 1.95 1.75 -11.81
C LEU A 153 1.60 0.76 -10.70
N THR A 154 0.37 0.80 -10.19
CA THR A 154 -0.10 -0.18 -9.19
C THR A 154 -0.15 -1.59 -9.77
N TRP A 155 -0.69 -1.74 -10.98
CA TRP A 155 -0.75 -3.02 -11.68
C TRP A 155 0.64 -3.56 -11.99
N GLU A 156 1.54 -2.72 -12.52
CA GLU A 156 2.91 -3.09 -12.82
C GLU A 156 3.68 -3.47 -11.55
N SER A 157 3.47 -2.74 -10.45
CA SER A 157 4.00 -3.13 -9.14
C SER A 157 3.56 -4.53 -8.74
N TYR A 158 2.26 -4.81 -8.89
CA TYR A 158 1.65 -6.04 -8.44
C TYR A 158 2.14 -7.24 -9.25
N VAL A 159 2.24 -7.10 -10.57
CA VAL A 159 2.63 -8.20 -11.47
C VAL A 159 4.12 -8.53 -11.38
N ASN A 160 4.97 -7.55 -11.12
CA ASN A 160 6.42 -7.78 -11.00
C ASN A 160 6.86 -8.15 -9.58
N HIS A 161 5.93 -8.27 -8.64
CA HIS A 161 6.24 -8.64 -7.26
C HIS A 161 6.07 -10.14 -7.02
N ASP A 162 7.04 -10.76 -6.35
CA ASP A 162 7.00 -12.18 -6.01
C ASP A 162 6.25 -12.37 -4.68
N TRP A 163 4.93 -12.48 -4.78
CA TRP A 163 4.03 -12.62 -3.63
C TRP A 163 4.23 -13.92 -2.85
N ASP A 164 4.72 -14.98 -3.50
CA ASP A 164 4.92 -16.26 -2.84
C ASP A 164 6.18 -16.23 -1.98
N LYS A 165 7.26 -15.62 -2.47
CA LYS A 165 8.45 -15.35 -1.63
C LYS A 165 8.12 -14.44 -0.45
N GLN A 166 7.33 -13.39 -0.66
CA GLN A 166 6.93 -12.52 0.44
C GLN A 166 6.14 -13.27 1.52
N LYS A 167 5.19 -14.13 1.13
CA LYS A 167 4.42 -14.94 2.09
C LYS A 167 5.30 -15.87 2.92
N ILE A 168 6.33 -16.47 2.29
CA ILE A 168 7.28 -17.33 2.99
C ILE A 168 8.11 -16.50 3.98
N GLN A 169 8.61 -15.34 3.54
CA GLN A 169 9.41 -14.43 4.37
C GLN A 169 8.64 -13.80 5.52
N GLY A 170 7.36 -13.49 5.31
CA GLY A 170 6.47 -12.92 6.31
C GLY A 170 5.76 -13.96 7.17
N ALA A 171 5.94 -15.27 6.90
CA ALA A 171 5.25 -16.32 7.63
C ALA A 171 5.60 -16.24 9.13
N ILE A 172 4.56 -16.27 9.97
CA ILE A 172 4.72 -16.39 11.41
C ILE A 172 5.17 -17.82 11.69
N VAL A 173 6.45 -17.98 11.98
CA VAL A 173 7.02 -19.22 12.48
C VAL A 173 7.07 -19.20 13.99
N GLU A 174 6.86 -20.37 14.58
CA GLU A 174 6.96 -20.57 16.01
C GLU A 174 8.42 -20.38 16.43
N GLU A 175 8.66 -19.51 17.41
CA GLU A 175 9.99 -19.32 17.98
C GLU A 175 10.28 -20.49 18.92
N VAL A 176 11.30 -21.28 18.60
CA VAL A 176 11.73 -22.42 19.43
C VAL A 176 12.87 -21.96 20.32
N GLU A 177 12.83 -22.32 21.60
CA GLU A 177 13.98 -22.13 22.48
C GLU A 177 15.10 -23.10 22.06
N PHE A 178 16.22 -22.56 21.61
CA PHE A 178 17.41 -23.33 21.27
C PHE A 178 18.62 -22.86 22.09
N ASP A 179 19.50 -23.80 22.39
CA ASP A 179 20.73 -23.51 23.12
C ASP A 179 21.79 -22.95 22.16
N THR A 180 22.08 -21.65 22.29
CA THR A 180 23.12 -20.97 21.52
C THR A 180 24.54 -21.49 21.81
N GLU A 181 24.76 -22.22 22.89
CA GLU A 181 26.05 -22.84 23.21
C GLU A 181 26.18 -24.27 22.66
N SER A 182 25.10 -24.83 22.09
CA SER A 182 25.13 -26.18 21.52
C SER A 182 26.06 -26.29 20.32
N GLU A 183 26.68 -27.45 20.16
CA GLU A 183 27.59 -27.74 19.05
C GLU A 183 26.91 -27.56 17.68
N GLY A 184 25.66 -28.03 17.54
CA GLY A 184 24.87 -27.85 16.32
C GLY A 184 24.61 -26.38 15.97
N TYR A 185 24.30 -25.52 16.96
CA TYR A 185 24.15 -24.09 16.73
C TYR A 185 25.47 -23.41 16.37
N GLN A 186 26.58 -23.78 17.02
CA GLN A 186 27.90 -23.20 16.70
C GLN A 186 28.35 -23.58 15.28
N ILE A 187 28.05 -24.80 14.85
CA ILE A 187 28.24 -25.23 13.45
C ILE A 187 27.35 -24.42 12.51
N TYR A 188 26.07 -24.26 12.82
CA TYR A 188 25.14 -23.44 12.04
C TYR A 188 25.61 -21.99 11.90
N ALA A 189 26.09 -21.40 13.00
CA ALA A 189 26.56 -20.03 13.07
C ALA A 189 27.91 -19.82 12.39
N GLY A 190 28.76 -20.84 12.38
CA GLY A 190 30.00 -20.85 11.61
C GLY A 190 29.79 -21.08 10.12
N ALA A 191 28.70 -21.75 9.74
CA ALA A 191 28.35 -22.04 8.36
C ALA A 191 27.62 -20.86 7.67
N SER A 192 27.59 -20.90 6.34
CA SER A 192 26.87 -19.90 5.53
C SER A 192 25.33 -20.06 5.56
N CYS A 193 24.80 -20.98 6.38
CA CYS A 193 23.38 -21.31 6.45
C CYS A 193 22.53 -20.13 6.98
N ILE A 194 23.03 -19.39 7.96
CA ILE A 194 22.36 -18.19 8.52
C ILE A 194 21.98 -17.19 7.44
N GLY A 195 22.85 -17.01 6.42
CA GLY A 195 22.62 -16.02 5.37
C GLY A 195 21.34 -16.25 4.56
N CYS A 196 20.84 -17.50 4.52
CA CYS A 196 19.59 -17.83 3.84
C CYS A 196 18.47 -18.18 4.82
N HIS A 197 18.78 -18.84 5.93
CA HIS A 197 17.79 -19.44 6.83
C HIS A 197 17.55 -18.67 8.14
N GLY A 198 18.25 -17.53 8.33
CA GLY A 198 18.11 -16.68 9.52
C GLY A 198 18.91 -17.19 10.72
N ASP A 199 19.30 -16.32 11.64
CA ASP A 199 20.06 -16.66 12.85
C ASP A 199 19.25 -17.51 13.85
N ALA A 200 17.95 -17.32 13.90
CA ALA A 200 17.00 -18.06 14.71
C ALA A 200 16.18 -19.08 13.89
N PHE A 201 16.71 -19.56 12.75
CA PHE A 201 16.06 -20.56 11.89
C PHE A 201 14.69 -20.12 11.32
N GLN A 202 14.38 -18.83 11.41
CA GLN A 202 13.11 -18.21 11.05
C GLN A 202 12.90 -18.08 9.53
N GLY A 203 13.94 -18.37 8.73
CA GLY A 203 13.92 -18.24 7.29
C GLY A 203 14.29 -16.84 6.81
N GLY A 204 14.27 -16.66 5.49
CA GLY A 204 14.68 -15.41 4.83
C GLY A 204 14.66 -15.59 3.32
N LEU A 205 15.82 -15.69 2.68
CA LEU A 205 15.88 -16.17 1.29
C LEU A 205 15.49 -17.65 1.20
N GLY A 206 15.91 -18.44 2.19
CA GLY A 206 15.56 -19.84 2.35
C GLY A 206 14.32 -20.01 3.23
N LYS A 207 13.76 -21.22 3.20
CA LYS A 207 12.64 -21.58 4.07
C LYS A 207 13.07 -21.62 5.55
N PRO A 208 12.16 -21.40 6.50
CA PRO A 208 12.44 -21.64 7.91
C PRO A 208 12.91 -23.08 8.15
N LEU A 209 13.83 -23.26 9.09
CA LEU A 209 14.37 -24.57 9.48
C LEU A 209 13.74 -25.12 10.78
N ILE A 210 12.81 -24.37 11.38
CA ILE A 210 12.01 -24.82 12.51
C ILE A 210 10.83 -25.66 12.02
N ASN A 211 10.48 -26.73 12.75
CA ASN A 211 9.30 -27.56 12.48
C ASN A 211 9.22 -28.08 11.02
N THR A 212 10.36 -28.36 10.39
CA THR A 212 10.43 -28.81 8.98
C THR A 212 9.76 -30.15 8.74
N GLY A 213 9.66 -31.00 9.78
CA GLY A 213 9.17 -32.37 9.68
C GLY A 213 10.14 -33.33 8.97
N LEU A 214 11.33 -32.85 8.59
CA LEU A 214 12.36 -33.64 7.94
C LEU A 214 13.16 -34.45 8.98
N THR A 215 13.75 -35.56 8.53
CA THR A 215 14.74 -36.30 9.32
C THR A 215 16.15 -35.74 9.13
N ALA A 216 17.08 -36.02 10.05
CA ALA A 216 18.48 -35.63 9.90
C ALA A 216 19.06 -36.10 8.55
N ASP A 217 18.81 -37.35 8.16
CA ASP A 217 19.30 -37.91 6.88
C ASP A 217 18.77 -37.15 5.65
N GLU A 218 17.52 -36.68 5.70
CA GLU A 218 16.92 -35.86 4.64
C GLU A 218 17.59 -34.48 4.58
N ILE A 219 17.89 -33.87 5.74
CA ILE A 219 18.56 -32.57 5.83
C ILE A 219 19.99 -32.65 5.31
N VAL A 220 20.73 -33.71 5.64
CA VAL A 220 22.07 -33.97 5.10
C VAL A 220 22.00 -34.10 3.57
N THR A 221 21.04 -34.88 3.06
CA THR A 221 20.85 -35.06 1.61
C THR A 221 20.54 -33.74 0.92
N ILE A 222 19.64 -32.93 1.47
CA ILE A 222 19.31 -31.60 0.93
C ILE A 222 20.52 -30.67 0.93
N SER A 223 21.38 -30.75 1.94
CA SER A 223 22.57 -29.91 2.04
C SER A 223 23.59 -30.20 0.94
N HIS A 224 23.68 -31.46 0.50
CA HIS A 224 24.54 -31.87 -0.62
C HIS A 224 23.87 -31.68 -1.99
N ASP A 225 22.65 -32.17 -2.16
CA ASP A 225 21.97 -32.25 -3.46
C ASP A 225 21.14 -31.01 -3.81
N GLY A 226 20.84 -30.17 -2.81
CA GLY A 226 19.96 -29.01 -2.95
C GLY A 226 18.48 -29.41 -3.04
N VAL A 227 17.59 -28.41 -2.89
CA VAL A 227 16.16 -28.61 -3.07
C VAL A 227 15.47 -27.32 -3.51
N GLY A 228 14.73 -27.37 -4.62
CA GLY A 228 14.02 -26.21 -5.16
C GLY A 228 14.97 -25.05 -5.46
N ASP A 229 14.87 -23.97 -4.67
CA ASP A 229 15.71 -22.76 -4.78
C ASP A 229 17.02 -22.86 -3.99
N MET A 230 17.22 -23.88 -3.14
CA MET A 230 18.48 -24.12 -2.44
C MET A 230 19.46 -24.85 -3.38
N PRO A 231 20.60 -24.24 -3.75
CA PRO A 231 21.58 -24.89 -4.63
C PRO A 231 22.27 -26.08 -3.96
N PRO A 232 22.81 -27.05 -4.72
CA PRO A 232 23.60 -28.13 -4.17
C PRO A 232 24.94 -27.63 -3.57
N GLY A 233 25.55 -28.45 -2.72
CA GLY A 233 26.90 -28.25 -2.20
C GLY A 233 27.06 -27.01 -1.32
N GLN A 234 26.06 -26.70 -0.49
CA GLN A 234 26.14 -25.55 0.44
C GLN A 234 26.98 -25.82 1.68
N TRP A 235 27.37 -27.08 1.88
CA TRP A 235 28.20 -27.51 3.00
C TRP A 235 29.65 -27.75 2.55
N ASP A 236 30.60 -27.13 3.24
CA ASP A 236 32.05 -27.21 2.99
C ASP A 236 32.86 -27.81 4.15
N GLY A 237 32.19 -28.16 5.26
CA GLY A 237 32.80 -28.79 6.44
C GLY A 237 32.84 -30.33 6.37
N SER A 238 33.00 -30.98 7.52
CA SER A 238 33.02 -32.44 7.61
C SER A 238 31.61 -33.05 7.58
N ASP A 239 31.48 -34.29 7.08
CA ASP A 239 30.18 -35.00 7.08
C ASP A 239 29.69 -35.29 8.52
N GLU A 240 30.61 -35.43 9.47
CA GLU A 240 30.29 -35.61 10.90
C GLU A 240 29.65 -34.35 11.50
N ASP A 241 30.22 -33.17 11.22
CA ASP A 241 29.65 -31.88 11.66
C ASP A 241 28.28 -31.63 11.00
N LEU A 242 28.10 -32.01 9.73
CA LEU A 242 26.83 -31.89 9.04
C LEU A 242 25.76 -32.78 9.66
N GLN A 243 26.11 -33.99 10.09
CA GLN A 243 25.21 -34.89 10.79
C GLN A 243 24.77 -34.29 12.14
N ILE A 244 25.70 -33.73 12.92
CA ILE A 244 25.40 -33.05 14.20
C ILE A 244 24.44 -31.87 13.97
N LEU A 245 24.71 -31.06 12.94
CA LEU A 245 23.85 -29.95 12.55
C LEU A 245 22.44 -30.44 12.14
N ALA A 246 22.37 -31.49 11.34
CA ALA A 246 21.11 -32.04 10.87
C ALA A 246 20.26 -32.64 12.01
N GLU A 247 20.89 -33.33 12.97
CA GLU A 247 20.24 -33.82 14.18
C GLU A 247 19.75 -32.68 15.08
N PHE A 248 20.54 -31.61 15.18
CA PHE A 248 20.13 -30.41 15.90
C PHE A 248 18.89 -29.76 15.26
N ILE A 249 18.89 -29.57 13.94
CA ILE A 249 17.74 -29.01 13.20
C ILE A 249 16.53 -29.93 13.29
N GLU A 250 16.71 -31.25 13.19
CA GLU A 250 15.64 -32.22 13.41
C GLU A 250 15.04 -32.10 14.82
N GLY A 251 15.88 -31.79 15.82
CA GLY A 251 15.47 -31.56 17.20
C GLY A 251 14.66 -30.29 17.43
N LEU A 252 14.63 -29.34 16.49
CA LEU A 252 13.82 -28.11 16.55
C LEU A 252 12.33 -28.35 16.22
N LYS A 253 11.81 -29.52 16.59
CA LYS A 253 10.40 -29.92 16.50
C LYS A 253 9.71 -29.61 17.83
N ASN A 254 8.54 -28.97 17.79
CA ASN A 254 7.63 -28.91 18.93
C ASN A 254 6.98 -30.26 19.24
#